data_AF-A0A1B6I2X8-F1
#
_entry.id   AF-A0A1B6I2X8-F1
#
_cell.length_a   1.000
_cell.length_b   1.000
_cell.length_c   1.000
_cell.angle_alpha   90.00
_cell.angle_beta   90.00
_cell.angle_gamma   90.00
#
_symmetry.space_group_name_H-M   'P 1'
#
loop_
_entity.id
_entity.type
_entity.pdbx_description
1 polymer ?
#
loop_
_entity_poly.entity_id
_entity_poly.type
_entity_poly.pdbx_seq_one_letter_code
_entity_poly.pdbx_strand_id
1 'polypeptide(L)'
;FGVLVVYVVGPYISYSMLAISCMTLTLLYIITFSFMPESPYYLLIINDEKEAYKSLNWLRGGKGKPYVDDEMEKIKCSIKTQLREKGSIKDVFYNRGNRKALIISEVYAVSKRLTGAGVLQAYVSITLPPLTFGLFNPNDCV
;
A
#
# COMPACT_ATOMS: atom_id res chain seq x y z
N PHE A 1 0.50 -6.64 8.58
CA PHE A 1 1.65 -7.52 8.86
C PHE A 1 2.54 -6.97 9.98
N GLY A 2 3.07 -5.73 9.91
CA GLY A 2 3.94 -5.19 10.97
C GLY A 2 3.33 -5.18 12.38
N VAL A 3 2.06 -4.78 12.52
CA VAL A 3 1.35 -4.75 13.81
C VAL A 3 1.22 -6.13 14.46
N LEU A 4 1.03 -7.20 13.67
CA LEU A 4 0.97 -8.56 14.20
C LEU A 4 2.32 -9.01 14.76
N VAL A 5 3.41 -8.68 14.08
CA VAL A 5 4.77 -8.98 14.55
C VAL A 5 5.02 -8.27 15.88
N VAL A 6 4.61 -7.01 16.01
CA VAL A 6 4.75 -6.26 17.28
C VAL A 6 3.93 -6.90 18.41
N TYR A 7 2.72 -7.39 18.15
CA TYR A 7 1.94 -8.07 19.21
C TYR A 7 2.48 -9.44 19.61
N VAL A 8 3.09 -10.18 18.68
CA VAL A 8 3.68 -11.49 18.97
C VAL A 8 5.05 -11.36 19.63
N VAL A 9 5.86 -10.38 19.22
CA VAL A 9 7.27 -10.24 19.64
C VAL A 9 7.45 -9.23 20.77
N GLY A 10 6.57 -8.23 20.85
CA GLY A 10 6.45 -7.28 21.96
C GLY A 10 6.52 -7.83 23.40
N PRO A 11 5.98 -9.03 23.69
CA PRO A 11 6.00 -9.62 25.04
C PRO A 11 7.38 -10.07 25.49
N TYR A 12 8.19 -10.51 24.53
CA TYR A 12 9.39 -11.28 24.78
C TYR A 12 10.63 -10.39 24.78
N ILE A 13 10.48 -9.10 24.44
CA ILE A 13 11.60 -8.21 24.14
C ILE A 13 11.33 -6.81 24.73
N SER A 14 12.35 -6.20 25.33
CA SER A 14 12.34 -4.80 25.81
C SER A 14 11.97 -3.79 24.71
N TYR A 15 11.33 -2.67 25.11
CA TYR A 15 10.90 -1.58 24.21
C TYR A 15 12.01 -1.05 23.30
N SER A 16 13.23 -0.92 23.81
CA SER A 16 14.39 -0.46 23.03
C SER A 16 14.72 -1.40 21.87
N MET A 17 14.63 -2.71 22.10
CA MET A 17 14.92 -3.73 21.09
C MET A 17 13.78 -3.86 20.08
N LEU A 18 12.52 -3.64 20.49
CA LEU A 18 11.39 -3.53 19.55
C LEU A 18 11.55 -2.33 18.62
N ALA A 19 11.95 -1.17 19.15
CA ALA A 19 12.20 0.01 18.33
C ALA A 19 13.32 -0.24 17.30
N ILE A 20 14.41 -0.89 17.71
CA ILE A 20 15.50 -1.30 16.81
C ILE A 20 14.97 -2.25 15.72
N SER A 21 14.11 -3.22 16.07
CA SER A 21 13.53 -4.16 15.09
C SER A 21 12.62 -3.48 14.04
N CYS A 22 11.88 -2.46 14.43
CA CYS A 22 11.06 -1.69 13.51
C CYS A 22 11.93 -0.84 12.58
N MET A 23 13.01 -0.27 13.11
CA MET A 23 13.98 0.50 12.34
C MET A 23 14.69 -0.37 11.30
N THR A 24 15.11 -1.58 11.65
CA THR A 24 15.75 -2.51 10.71
C THR A 24 14.82 -2.93 9.59
N LEU A 25 13.55 -3.23 9.90
CA LEU A 25 12.53 -3.57 8.90
C LEU A 25 12.28 -2.39 7.93
N THR A 26 12.22 -1.17 8.47
CA THR A 26 12.02 0.06 7.67
C THR A 26 13.24 0.32 6.75
N LEU A 27 14.46 0.15 7.26
CA LEU A 27 15.67 0.28 6.45
C LEU A 27 15.73 -0.78 5.34
N LEU A 28 15.38 -2.03 5.66
CA LEU A 28 15.32 -3.11 4.67
C LEU A 28 14.30 -2.80 3.56
N TYR A 29 13.15 -2.22 3.93
CA TYR A 29 12.17 -1.75 2.96
C TYR A 29 12.75 -0.65 2.08
N ILE A 30 13.40 0.38 2.64
CA ILE A 30 14.02 1.47 1.86
C ILE A 30 15.06 0.92 0.89
N ILE A 31 15.95 0.03 1.35
CA ILE A 31 17.01 -0.54 0.51
C ILE A 31 16.40 -1.35 -0.65
N THR A 32 15.41 -2.19 -0.37
CA THR A 32 14.76 -3.03 -1.39
C THR A 32 13.98 -2.17 -2.39
N PHE A 33 13.24 -1.18 -1.91
CA PHE A 33 12.41 -0.32 -2.75
C PHE A 33 13.24 0.68 -3.57
N SER A 34 14.46 1.01 -3.13
CA SER A 34 15.38 1.87 -3.90
C SER A 34 15.81 1.23 -5.24
N PHE A 35 15.74 -0.10 -5.36
CA PHE A 35 15.99 -0.80 -6.63
C PHE A 35 14.75 -0.86 -7.55
N MET A 36 13.58 -0.46 -7.06
CA MET A 36 12.36 -0.49 -7.85
C MET A 36 12.37 0.67 -8.85
N PRO A 37 12.26 0.41 -10.17
CA PRO A 37 12.21 1.46 -11.16
C PRO A 37 10.91 2.27 -11.00
N GLU A 38 11.00 3.53 -11.41
CA GLU A 38 9.86 4.44 -11.56
C GLU A 38 8.73 3.80 -12.38
N SER A 39 7.48 4.21 -12.08
CA SER A 39 6.30 3.67 -12.74
C SER A 39 6.35 3.97 -14.25
N PRO A 40 6.19 2.96 -15.14
CA PRO A 40 6.22 3.17 -16.58
C PRO A 40 5.12 4.12 -17.06
N TYR A 41 4.01 4.21 -16.31
CA TYR A 41 2.92 5.14 -16.59
C TYR A 41 3.35 6.60 -16.43
N TYR A 42 4.13 6.90 -15.39
CA TYR A 42 4.64 8.25 -15.13
C TYR A 42 5.67 8.66 -16.21
N LEU A 43 6.60 7.75 -16.54
CA LEU A 43 7.62 7.97 -17.58
C LEU A 43 7.00 8.25 -18.96
N LEU A 44 5.89 7.60 -19.30
CA LEU A 44 5.16 7.88 -20.54
C LEU A 44 4.44 9.24 -20.55
N ILE A 45 4.01 9.74 -19.39
CA ILE A 45 3.39 11.08 -19.30
C ILE A 45 4.43 12.19 -19.53
N ILE A 46 5.67 12.01 -19.06
CA ILE A 46 6.77 12.95 -19.28
C ILE A 46 7.44 12.78 -20.67
N ASN A 47 6.88 11.92 -21.53
CA ASN A 47 7.40 11.55 -22.86
C ASN A 47 8.79 10.88 -22.86
N ASP A 48 9.23 10.27 -21.74
CA ASP A 48 10.45 9.46 -21.73
C ASP A 48 10.14 7.99 -22.05
N GLU A 49 10.02 7.71 -23.36
CA GLU A 49 9.70 6.38 -23.84
C GLU A 49 10.83 5.36 -23.61
N LYS A 50 12.08 5.82 -23.54
CA LYS A 50 13.25 4.94 -23.39
C LYS A 50 13.32 4.38 -21.98
N GLU A 51 13.16 5.24 -20.97
CA GLU A 51 13.10 4.78 -19.59
C GLU A 51 11.81 4.01 -19.31
N ALA A 52 10.67 4.43 -19.89
CA ALA A 52 9.42 3.69 -19.74
C ALA A 52 9.54 2.24 -20.24
N TYR A 53 10.18 2.02 -21.40
CA TYR A 53 10.46 0.69 -21.93
C TYR A 53 11.35 -0.12 -20.96
N LYS A 54 12.41 0.50 -20.43
CA LYS A 54 13.33 -0.17 -19.50
C LYS A 54 12.62 -0.59 -18.20
N SER A 55 11.79 0.29 -17.63
CA SER A 55 11.00 0.02 -16.43
C SER A 55 9.94 -1.06 -16.66
N LEU A 56 9.23 -1.00 -17.80
CA LEU A 56 8.22 -2.00 -18.16
C LEU A 56 8.86 -3.38 -18.41
N ASN A 57 10.01 -3.42 -19.07
CA ASN A 57 10.76 -4.65 -19.30
C ASN A 57 11.30 -5.26 -17.99
N TRP A 58 11.77 -4.43 -17.05
CA TRP A 58 12.16 -4.88 -15.72
C TRP A 58 10.97 -5.48 -14.95
N LEU A 59 9.82 -4.80 -14.96
CA LEU A 59 8.60 -5.26 -14.29
C LEU A 59 8.03 -6.55 -14.89
N ARG A 60 8.22 -6.76 -16.20
CA ARG A 60 7.79 -7.99 -16.90
C ARG A 60 8.83 -9.11 -16.90
N GLY A 61 9.98 -8.92 -16.27
CA GLY A 61 11.01 -9.95 -16.14
C GLY A 61 11.73 -10.26 -17.46
N GLY A 62 11.91 -9.28 -18.34
CA GLY A 62 12.69 -9.45 -19.57
C GLY A 62 11.96 -10.13 -20.73
N LYS A 63 10.62 -10.14 -20.73
CA LYS A 63 9.84 -10.62 -21.89
C LYS A 63 10.26 -9.86 -23.14
N GLY A 64 10.51 -10.58 -24.24
CA GLY A 64 11.10 -10.01 -25.45
C GLY A 64 10.36 -8.78 -26.00
N LYS A 65 11.11 -7.97 -26.77
CA LYS A 65 10.68 -6.72 -27.43
C LYS A 65 9.22 -6.68 -27.92
N PRO A 66 8.70 -7.66 -28.69
CA PRO A 66 7.35 -7.54 -29.25
C PRO A 66 6.22 -7.49 -28.21
N TYR A 67 6.40 -8.10 -27.04
CA TYR A 67 5.38 -8.09 -25.99
C TYR A 67 5.37 -6.75 -25.23
N VAL A 68 6.54 -6.19 -24.98
CA VAL A 68 6.70 -4.92 -24.25
C VAL A 68 6.23 -3.74 -25.10
N ASP A 69 6.47 -3.79 -26.42
CA ASP A 69 6.02 -2.74 -27.35
C ASP A 69 4.49 -2.67 -27.47
N ASP A 70 3.80 -3.82 -27.59
CA ASP A 70 2.33 -3.88 -27.61
C ASP A 70 1.70 -3.37 -26.30
N GLU A 71 2.27 -3.75 -25.15
CA GLU A 71 1.80 -3.26 -23.85
C GLU A 71 2.06 -1.75 -23.69
N MET A 72 3.20 -1.26 -24.17
CA MET A 72 3.53 0.16 -24.16
C MET A 72 2.57 0.98 -25.04
N GLU A 73 2.19 0.49 -26.23
CA GLU A 73 1.19 1.15 -27.07
C GLU A 73 -0.19 1.22 -26.39
N LYS A 74 -0.63 0.13 -25.75
CA LYS A 74 -1.89 0.10 -24.99
C LYS A 74 -1.90 1.14 -23.87
N ILE A 75 -0.79 1.27 -23.15
CA ILE A 75 -0.65 2.26 -22.08
C ILE A 75 -0.65 3.68 -22.67
N LYS A 76 0.09 3.95 -23.75
CA LYS A 76 0.07 5.24 -24.45
C LYS A 76 -1.32 5.64 -24.92
N CYS A 77 -2.08 4.69 -25.49
CA CYS A 77 -3.46 4.92 -25.92
C CYS A 77 -4.37 5.28 -24.73
N SER A 78 -4.21 4.58 -23.61
CA SER A 78 -4.94 4.85 -22.36
C SER A 78 -4.59 6.23 -21.79
N ILE A 79 -3.31 6.63 -21.82
CA ILE A 79 -2.85 7.95 -21.38
C ILE A 79 -3.42 9.06 -22.28
N LYS A 80 -3.40 8.90 -23.60
CA LYS A 80 -3.98 9.87 -24.55
C LYS A 80 -5.47 10.08 -24.29
N THR A 81 -6.20 9.00 -24.01
CA THR A 81 -7.63 9.07 -23.67
C THR A 81 -7.84 9.81 -22.36
N GLN A 82 -7.07 9.50 -21.31
CA GLN A 82 -7.15 10.17 -20.01
C GLN A 82 -6.73 11.65 -20.03
N LEU A 83 -5.73 12.02 -20.84
CA LEU A 83 -5.33 13.41 -21.04
C LEU A 83 -6.40 14.23 -21.77
N ARG A 84 -7.10 13.61 -22.72
CA ARG A 84 -8.20 14.23 -23.47
C ARG A 84 -9.44 14.39 -22.59
N GLU A 85 -9.72 13.39 -21.75
CA GLU A 85 -10.79 13.39 -20.75
C GLU A 85 -10.25 13.80 -19.39
N LYS A 86 -9.67 15.02 -19.27
CA LYS A 86 -9.32 15.59 -17.97
C LYS A 86 -10.60 15.75 -17.14
N GLY A 87 -10.93 14.72 -16.37
CA GLY A 87 -12.10 14.70 -15.51
C GLY A 87 -12.04 15.85 -14.52
N SER A 88 -13.06 16.70 -14.53
CA SER A 88 -13.22 17.72 -13.51
C SER A 88 -13.70 17.05 -12.21
N ILE A 89 -13.36 17.65 -11.06
CA ILE A 89 -13.89 17.24 -9.76
C ILE A 89 -15.44 17.27 -9.79
N LYS A 90 -16.04 18.13 -10.62
CA LYS A 90 -17.49 18.19 -10.83
C LYS A 90 -18.03 16.93 -11.54
N ASP A 91 -17.28 16.34 -12.46
CA ASP A 91 -17.69 15.14 -13.22
C ASP A 91 -17.73 13.89 -12.33
N VAL A 92 -16.96 13.90 -11.25
CA VAL A 92 -16.98 12.84 -10.23
C VAL A 92 -18.32 12.81 -9.49
N PHE A 93 -18.92 13.97 -9.21
CA PHE A 93 -20.22 14.07 -8.54
C PHE A 93 -21.43 14.04 -9.49
N TYR A 94 -21.29 14.61 -10.69
CA TYR A 94 -22.38 14.71 -11.67
C TYR A 94 -22.63 13.40 -12.43
N ASN A 95 -21.57 12.66 -12.77
CA ASN A 95 -21.73 11.44 -13.56
C ASN A 95 -22.33 10.32 -12.70
N ARG A 96 -23.44 9.71 -13.17
CA ARG A 96 -24.16 8.66 -12.44
C ARG A 96 -23.29 7.42 -12.18
N GLY A 97 -22.37 7.11 -13.09
CA GLY A 97 -21.41 6.00 -12.93
C GLY A 97 -20.41 6.28 -11.81
N ASN A 98 -19.73 7.42 -11.89
CA ASN A 98 -18.71 7.85 -10.90
C ASN A 98 -19.31 7.99 -9.51
N ARG A 99 -20.52 8.55 -9.38
CA ARG A 99 -21.19 8.68 -8.09
C ARG A 99 -21.48 7.32 -7.43
N LYS A 100 -21.89 6.32 -8.21
CA LYS A 100 -22.10 4.96 -7.67
C LYS A 100 -20.78 4.36 -7.17
N ALA A 101 -19.69 4.51 -7.94
CA ALA A 101 -18.37 4.04 -7.52
C ALA A 101 -17.91 4.74 -6.23
N LEU A 102 -18.08 6.06 -6.13
CA LEU A 102 -17.76 6.81 -4.91
C LEU A 102 -18.55 6.34 -3.70
N ILE A 103 -19.86 6.13 -3.84
CA ILE A 103 -20.71 5.65 -2.74
C ILE A 103 -20.22 4.27 -2.28
N ILE A 104 -19.91 3.37 -3.20
CA ILE A 104 -19.39 2.04 -2.86
C ILE A 104 -18.05 2.14 -2.14
N SER A 105 -17.11 2.96 -2.62
CA SER A 105 -15.81 3.14 -1.96
C SER A 105 -15.93 3.78 -0.58
N GLU A 106 -16.82 4.76 -0.42
CA GLU A 106 -17.02 5.44 0.86
C GLU A 106 -17.69 4.51 1.87
N VAL A 107 -18.74 3.78 1.47
CA VAL A 107 -19.39 2.77 2.31
C VAL A 107 -18.38 1.70 2.73
N TYR A 108 -17.53 1.24 1.81
CA TYR A 108 -16.46 0.28 2.14
C TYR A 108 -15.47 0.86 3.16
N ALA A 109 -15.03 2.12 2.98
CA ALA A 109 -14.11 2.78 3.89
C ALA A 109 -14.71 2.97 5.29
N VAL A 110 -15.95 3.43 5.37
CA VAL A 110 -16.69 3.58 6.63
C VAL A 110 -16.89 2.23 7.29
N SER A 111 -17.31 1.20 6.56
CA SER A 111 -17.48 -0.15 7.09
C SER A 111 -16.18 -0.69 7.70
N LYS A 112 -15.04 -0.46 7.03
CA LYS A 112 -13.72 -0.83 7.57
C LYS A 112 -13.36 -0.06 8.85
N ARG A 113 -13.73 1.21 8.96
CA ARG A 113 -13.49 2.01 10.19
C ARG A 113 -14.41 1.56 11.33
N LEU A 114 -15.66 1.21 11.03
CA LEU A 114 -16.65 0.75 12.00
C LEU A 114 -16.34 -0.63 12.60
N THR A 115 -15.44 -1.40 11.98
CA THR A 115 -14.97 -2.67 12.55
C THR A 115 -14.25 -2.47 13.90
N GLY A 116 -13.93 -1.23 14.30
CA GLY A 116 -13.33 -0.95 15.61
C GLY A 116 -11.91 -1.48 15.75
N ALA A 117 -11.28 -1.91 14.64
CA ALA A 117 -9.94 -2.48 14.63
C ALA A 117 -8.90 -1.53 15.23
N GLY A 118 -9.06 -0.20 15.04
CA GLY A 118 -8.19 0.79 15.66
C GLY A 118 -8.34 0.87 17.19
N VAL A 119 -9.56 0.73 17.71
CA VAL A 119 -9.82 0.68 19.16
C VAL A 119 -9.23 -0.60 19.74
N LEU A 120 -9.45 -1.74 19.08
CA LEU A 120 -8.81 -3.00 19.47
C LEU A 120 -7.29 -2.86 19.46
N GLN A 121 -6.68 -2.23 18.44
CA GLN A 121 -5.24 -2.03 18.38
C GLN A 121 -4.72 -1.18 19.57
N ALA A 122 -5.45 -0.11 19.95
CA ALA A 122 -5.03 0.75 21.05
C ALA A 122 -5.23 0.12 22.45
N TYR A 123 -6.30 -0.65 22.64
CA TYR A 123 -6.73 -1.14 23.96
C TYR A 123 -6.62 -2.66 24.12
N VAL A 124 -5.90 -3.35 23.23
CA VAL A 124 -5.71 -4.80 23.28
C VAL A 124 -5.13 -5.27 24.62
N SER A 125 -4.20 -4.49 25.19
CA SER A 125 -3.52 -4.80 26.45
C SER A 125 -4.45 -4.70 27.68
N ILE A 126 -5.50 -3.90 27.59
CA ILE A 126 -6.47 -3.68 28.68
C ILE A 126 -7.69 -4.60 28.54
N THR A 127 -8.10 -4.91 27.30
CA THR A 127 -9.36 -5.62 27.02
C THR A 127 -9.22 -7.14 27.08
N LEU A 128 -8.03 -7.69 26.74
CA LEU A 128 -7.80 -9.13 26.82
C LEU A 128 -7.55 -9.57 28.26
N PRO A 129 -8.27 -10.58 28.77
CA PRO A 129 -8.03 -11.10 30.11
C PRO A 129 -6.62 -11.72 30.17
N PRO A 130 -5.89 -11.52 31.29
CA PRO A 130 -4.51 -12.00 31.46
C PRO A 130 -4.38 -13.53 31.39
N LEU A 131 -5.49 -14.26 31.43
CA LEU A 131 -5.53 -15.72 31.52
C LEU A 131 -5.36 -16.45 30.17
N THR A 132 -5.44 -15.77 29.03
CA THR A 132 -5.41 -16.45 27.70
C THR A 132 -3.98 -16.67 27.18
N PHE A 133 -3.02 -15.91 27.67
CA PHE A 133 -1.58 -16.13 27.47
C PHE A 133 -0.90 -15.99 28.85
N GLY A 134 -0.77 -17.10 29.59
CA GLY A 134 -0.12 -17.16 30.93
C GLY A 134 1.38 -16.82 30.95
N LEU A 135 1.86 -16.02 29.99
CA LEU A 135 3.23 -15.56 29.79
C LEU A 135 3.41 -14.06 30.06
N PHE A 136 2.34 -13.30 30.29
CA PHE A 136 2.42 -11.85 30.50
C PHE A 136 2.05 -11.50 31.94
N ASN A 137 3.05 -11.11 32.72
CA ASN A 137 2.83 -10.56 34.05
C ASN A 137 2.37 -9.10 33.95
N PRO A 138 1.45 -8.64 34.82
CA PRO A 138 0.93 -7.26 34.82
C PRO A 138 1.97 -6.16 35.10
N ASN A 139 3.20 -6.53 35.45
CA ASN A 139 4.27 -5.61 35.84
C ASN A 139 5.28 -5.32 34.71
N ASP A 140 5.22 -6.06 33.60
CA ASP A 140 5.96 -5.76 32.38
C ASP A 140 5.05 -4.92 31.47
N CYS A 141 4.72 -3.72 31.94
CA CYS A 141 3.80 -2.82 31.26
C CYS A 141 4.38 -2.30 29.94
N VAL A 142 3.52 -2.39 28.91
CA VAL A 142 3.46 -1.56 27.71
C VAL A 142 3.10 -0.12 28.10
#